data_AF-A0A6I5CR75-F1
#
_entry.id   AF-A0A6I5CR75-F1
#
_cell.length_a   1.000
_cell.length_b   1.000
_cell.length_c   1.000
_cell.angle_alpha   90.00
_cell.angle_beta   90.00
_cell.angle_gamma   90.00
#
_symmetry.space_group_name_H-M   'P 1'
#
loop_
_entity.id
_entity.type
_entity.pdbx_description
1 polymer ?
#
loop_
_entity_poly.entity_id
_entity_poly.type
_entity_poly.pdbx_seq_one_letter_code
_entity_poly.pdbx_strand_id
1 'polypeptide(L)'
;PVEREHIIGAYTFELSKCYEQAIRERGLQVLANIDPELCAQVAAGLGLPAPEPTVPLADVQPSPALSQVGQTWPTEGRVIGIVAGPDGDLEGVRAVREAVLTAGMVPLVVAPTGGALGDGADPLAVQRTYANARSVEFDALLVAG
;
A
#
# COMPACT_ATOMS: atom_id res chain seq x y z
N PRO A 1 -10.14 -0.36 -13.00
CA PRO A 1 -8.75 -0.84 -12.85
C PRO A 1 -8.06 -0.12 -11.71
N VAL A 2 -7.36 -0.86 -10.85
CA VAL A 2 -6.88 -0.36 -9.54
C VAL A 2 -6.03 0.91 -9.62
N GLU A 3 -5.15 1.05 -10.61
CA GLU A 3 -4.31 2.25 -10.75
C GLU A 3 -5.13 3.50 -11.11
N ARG A 4 -6.18 3.35 -11.94
CA ARG A 4 -7.10 4.46 -12.27
C ARG A 4 -7.92 4.87 -11.04
N GLU A 5 -8.40 3.90 -10.29
CA GLU A 5 -9.14 4.14 -9.04
C GLU A 5 -8.27 4.86 -8.00
N HIS A 6 -6.98 4.50 -7.89
CA HIS A 6 -6.02 5.22 -7.06
C HIS A 6 -5.79 6.67 -7.54
N ILE A 7 -5.68 6.90 -8.86
CA ILE A 7 -5.55 8.26 -9.43
C ILE A 7 -6.78 9.11 -9.11
N ILE A 8 -7.99 8.56 -9.29
CA ILE A 8 -9.25 9.23 -8.93
C ILE A 8 -9.27 9.55 -7.43
N GLY A 9 -8.90 8.59 -6.59
CA GLY A 9 -8.84 8.75 -5.14
C GLY A 9 -7.84 9.84 -4.73
N ALA A 10 -6.68 9.90 -5.37
CA ALA A 10 -5.65 10.91 -5.11
C ALA A 10 -6.13 12.32 -5.46
N TYR A 11 -6.66 12.54 -6.67
CA TYR A 11 -7.21 13.84 -7.06
C TYR A 11 -8.36 14.26 -6.14
N THR A 12 -9.26 13.34 -5.80
CA THR A 12 -10.37 13.60 -4.88
C THR A 12 -9.85 14.01 -3.50
N PHE A 13 -8.92 13.23 -2.93
CA PHE A 13 -8.35 13.48 -1.61
C PHE A 13 -7.65 14.85 -1.55
N GLU A 14 -6.77 15.14 -2.51
CA GLU A 14 -6.02 16.41 -2.50
C GLU A 14 -6.92 17.62 -2.77
N LEU A 15 -7.81 17.57 -3.78
CA LEU A 15 -8.72 18.68 -4.08
C LEU A 15 -9.75 18.91 -2.98
N SER A 16 -10.17 17.86 -2.25
CA SER A 16 -11.11 18.00 -1.13
C SER A 16 -10.53 18.83 0.02
N LYS A 17 -9.20 18.92 0.12
CA LYS A 17 -8.49 19.71 1.12
C LYS A 17 -8.23 21.15 0.68
N CYS A 18 -8.39 21.49 -0.60
CA CYS A 18 -8.32 22.89 -1.04
C CYS A 18 -9.52 23.64 -0.46
N TYR A 19 -9.29 24.74 0.27
CA TYR A 19 -10.38 25.47 0.92
C TYR A 19 -11.25 26.24 -0.10
N GLU A 20 -10.62 26.75 -1.14
CA GLU A 20 -11.18 27.64 -2.13
C GLU A 20 -11.88 26.84 -3.24
N GLN A 21 -13.20 26.98 -3.34
CA GLN A 21 -14.00 26.28 -4.34
C GLN A 21 -13.51 26.52 -5.78
N ALA A 22 -13.11 27.75 -6.10
CA ALA A 22 -12.60 28.09 -7.43
C ALA A 22 -11.34 27.29 -7.81
N ILE A 23 -10.54 26.83 -6.85
CA ILE A 23 -9.40 25.95 -7.13
C ILE A 23 -9.88 24.55 -7.52
N ARG A 24 -10.87 24.01 -6.79
CA ARG A 24 -11.45 22.69 -7.10
C ARG A 24 -12.08 22.67 -8.49
N GLU A 25 -12.88 23.69 -8.82
CA GLU A 25 -13.53 23.82 -10.13
C GLU A 25 -12.51 23.94 -11.27
N ARG A 26 -11.45 24.73 -11.08
CA ARG A 26 -10.37 24.84 -12.09
C ARG A 26 -9.58 23.54 -12.23
N GLY A 27 -9.36 22.81 -11.13
CA GLY A 27 -8.77 21.47 -11.16
C GLY A 27 -9.62 20.51 -11.98
N LEU A 28 -10.94 20.49 -11.74
CA LEU A 28 -11.88 19.70 -12.54
C LEU A 28 -11.88 20.10 -14.01
N GLN A 29 -11.77 21.39 -14.32
CA GLN A 29 -11.68 21.83 -15.72
C GLN A 29 -10.43 21.28 -16.42
N VAL A 30 -9.29 21.20 -15.73
CA VAL A 30 -8.08 20.57 -16.26
C VAL A 30 -8.31 19.08 -16.49
N LEU A 31 -8.94 18.38 -15.55
CA LEU A 31 -9.26 16.95 -15.69
C LEU A 31 -10.24 16.68 -16.84
N ALA A 32 -11.25 17.54 -17.03
CA ALA A 32 -12.19 17.44 -18.15
C ALA A 32 -11.48 17.49 -19.50
N ASN A 33 -10.39 18.27 -19.58
CA ASN A 33 -9.56 18.39 -20.79
C ASN A 33 -8.59 17.21 -20.99
N ILE A 34 -8.52 16.27 -20.04
CA ILE A 34 -7.68 15.07 -20.11
C ILE A 34 -8.57 13.87 -20.43
N ASP A 35 -9.53 13.58 -19.56
CA ASP A 35 -10.39 12.41 -19.65
C ASP A 35 -11.74 12.67 -18.92
N PRO A 36 -12.88 12.58 -19.63
CA PRO A 36 -14.19 12.84 -19.06
C PRO A 36 -14.58 11.87 -17.94
N GLU A 37 -14.16 10.61 -18.01
CA GLU A 37 -14.49 9.60 -16.99
C GLU A 37 -13.76 9.91 -15.68
N LEU A 38 -12.46 10.21 -15.75
CA LEU A 38 -11.66 10.68 -14.62
C LEU A 38 -12.28 11.93 -13.98
N CYS A 39 -12.60 12.94 -14.80
CA CYS A 39 -13.19 14.18 -14.32
C CYS A 39 -14.52 13.93 -13.59
N ALA A 40 -15.41 13.14 -14.20
CA ALA A 40 -16.73 12.84 -13.62
C ALA A 40 -16.62 12.12 -12.27
N GLN A 41 -15.71 11.16 -12.14
CA GLN A 41 -15.53 10.42 -10.89
C GLN A 41 -14.91 11.30 -9.79
N VAL A 42 -13.93 12.14 -10.12
CA VAL A 42 -13.36 13.11 -9.16
C VAL A 42 -14.41 14.14 -8.75
N ALA A 43 -15.18 14.68 -9.69
CA ALA A 43 -16.25 15.64 -9.41
C ALA A 43 -17.31 15.07 -8.47
N ALA A 44 -17.72 13.81 -8.69
CA ALA A 44 -18.62 13.09 -7.80
C ALA A 44 -18.04 12.95 -6.38
N GLY A 45 -16.77 12.60 -6.25
CA GLY A 45 -16.07 12.52 -4.96
C GLY A 45 -15.95 13.87 -4.22
N LEU A 46 -15.92 14.97 -4.96
CA LEU A 46 -15.91 16.34 -4.41
C LEU A 46 -17.32 16.91 -4.17
N GLY A 47 -18.38 16.24 -4.63
CA GLY A 47 -19.74 16.76 -4.60
C GLY A 47 -19.97 17.97 -5.50
N LEU A 48 -19.24 18.04 -6.63
CA LEU A 48 -19.31 19.13 -7.61
C LEU A 48 -19.79 18.60 -8.98
N PRO A 49 -20.36 19.45 -9.83
CA PRO A 49 -20.64 19.08 -11.22
C PRO A 49 -19.33 18.92 -12.00
N ALA A 50 -19.27 17.94 -12.90
CA ALA A 50 -18.18 17.81 -13.85
C ALA A 50 -18.34 18.85 -14.96
N PRO A 51 -17.33 19.70 -15.24
CA PRO A 51 -17.37 20.61 -16.37
C PRO A 51 -17.16 19.85 -17.69
N GLU A 52 -17.65 20.44 -18.78
CA GLU A 52 -17.35 19.99 -20.15
C GLU A 52 -15.90 20.37 -20.53
N PRO A 53 -15.25 19.60 -21.42
CA PRO A 53 -13.94 19.96 -21.95
C PRO A 53 -14.00 21.27 -22.75
N THR A 54 -12.96 22.10 -22.59
CA THR A 54 -12.78 23.34 -23.35
C THR A 54 -11.86 23.19 -24.56
N VAL A 55 -11.24 22.02 -24.72
CA VAL A 55 -10.36 21.68 -25.84
C VAL A 55 -10.74 20.32 -26.43
N PRO A 56 -10.44 20.05 -27.71
CA PRO A 56 -10.60 18.71 -28.25
C PRO A 56 -9.79 17.69 -27.46
N LEU A 57 -10.41 16.57 -27.10
CA LEU A 57 -9.72 15.48 -26.43
C LEU A 57 -8.77 14.78 -27.39
N ALA A 58 -7.59 14.43 -26.89
CA ALA A 58 -6.62 13.68 -27.66
C ALA A 58 -7.06 12.21 -27.78
N ASP A 59 -6.93 11.65 -28.98
CA ASP A 59 -7.00 10.20 -29.17
C ASP A 59 -5.66 9.59 -28.76
N VAL A 60 -5.63 9.00 -27.56
CA VAL A 60 -4.41 8.44 -26.96
C VAL A 60 -4.49 6.93 -26.88
N GLN A 61 -3.42 6.28 -27.30
CA GLN A 61 -3.27 4.83 -27.15
C GLN A 61 -2.49 4.53 -25.85
N PRO A 62 -3.04 3.73 -24.93
CA PRO A 62 -2.34 3.37 -23.70
C PRO A 62 -1.03 2.64 -23.98
N SER A 63 0.05 3.07 -23.34
CA SER A 63 1.31 2.33 -23.34
C SER A 63 1.38 1.44 -22.10
N PRO A 64 1.47 0.09 -22.24
CA PRO A 64 1.60 -0.82 -21.10
C PRO A 64 2.82 -0.51 -20.21
N ALA A 65 3.85 0.12 -20.75
CA ALA A 65 5.06 0.50 -20.02
C ALA A 65 4.82 1.59 -18.96
N LEU A 66 3.68 2.31 -19.02
CA LEU A 66 3.32 3.34 -18.03
C LEU A 66 2.54 2.77 -16.83
N SER A 67 2.14 1.49 -16.88
CA SER A 67 1.46 0.81 -15.78
C SER A 67 2.47 0.06 -14.92
N GLN A 68 2.34 0.18 -13.60
CA GLN A 68 3.15 -0.55 -12.63
C GLN A 68 2.52 -1.91 -12.29
N VAL A 69 1.20 -1.99 -12.31
CA VAL A 69 0.44 -3.22 -12.03
C VAL A 69 0.56 -4.21 -13.19
N GLY A 70 0.70 -5.50 -12.87
CA GLY A 70 0.92 -6.56 -13.85
C GLY A 70 2.38 -6.78 -14.23
N GLN A 71 3.30 -5.94 -13.73
CA GLN A 71 4.74 -6.13 -13.83
C GLN A 71 5.27 -6.97 -12.65
N THR A 72 6.47 -7.52 -12.80
CA THR A 72 7.19 -8.21 -11.71
C THR A 72 8.26 -7.30 -11.12
N TRP A 73 8.34 -7.25 -9.79
CA TRP A 73 9.27 -6.40 -9.05
C TRP A 73 10.12 -7.25 -8.10
N PRO A 74 11.40 -6.90 -7.85
CA PRO A 74 12.22 -7.60 -6.88
C PRO A 74 11.61 -7.61 -5.47
N THR A 75 11.88 -8.67 -4.73
CA THR A 75 11.45 -8.84 -3.33
C THR A 75 12.56 -8.58 -2.33
N GLU A 76 13.82 -8.48 -2.78
CA GLU A 76 14.96 -8.24 -1.90
C GLU A 76 14.76 -6.97 -1.07
N GLY A 77 15.03 -7.06 0.23
CA GLY A 77 14.85 -5.98 1.20
C GLY A 77 13.41 -5.78 1.70
N ARG A 78 12.40 -6.44 1.13
CA ARG A 78 11.02 -6.38 1.66
C ARG A 78 10.95 -6.92 3.08
N VAL A 79 10.13 -6.30 3.92
CA VAL A 79 10.03 -6.60 5.35
C VAL A 79 8.82 -7.47 5.61
N ILE A 80 9.04 -8.66 6.19
CA ILE A 80 7.99 -9.63 6.50
C ILE A 80 7.83 -9.71 8.02
N GLY A 81 6.66 -9.35 8.52
CA GLY A 81 6.33 -9.51 9.93
C GLY A 81 5.84 -10.94 10.21
N ILE A 82 6.49 -11.63 11.13
CA ILE A 82 6.11 -12.99 11.56
C ILE A 82 5.49 -12.88 12.94
N VAL A 83 4.16 -12.91 13.00
CA VAL A 83 3.37 -12.83 14.23
C VAL A 83 3.40 -14.19 14.93
N ALA A 84 3.90 -14.24 16.16
CA ALA A 84 4.05 -15.48 16.94
C ALA A 84 3.74 -15.28 18.43
N GLY A 85 3.39 -16.37 19.12
CA GLY A 85 3.12 -16.39 20.56
C GLY A 85 4.09 -17.31 21.33
N PRO A 86 4.12 -17.22 22.68
CA PRO A 86 4.99 -18.05 23.51
C PRO A 86 4.68 -19.55 23.44
N ASP A 87 3.42 -19.91 23.20
CA ASP A 87 2.94 -21.30 23.16
C ASP A 87 2.84 -21.85 21.72
N GLY A 88 3.36 -21.13 20.71
CA GLY A 88 3.23 -21.48 19.30
C GLY A 88 4.35 -22.36 18.75
N ASP A 89 4.25 -22.74 17.47
CA ASP A 89 5.25 -23.53 16.76
C ASP A 89 6.54 -22.72 16.49
N LEU A 90 7.45 -22.71 17.46
CA LEU A 90 8.73 -22.01 17.34
C LEU A 90 9.66 -22.65 16.29
N GLU A 91 9.49 -23.93 15.94
CA GLU A 91 10.27 -24.55 14.87
C GLU A 91 9.80 -24.04 13.51
N GLY A 92 8.48 -24.00 13.29
CA GLY A 92 7.86 -23.38 12.11
C GLY A 92 8.25 -21.91 11.96
N VAL A 93 8.24 -21.13 13.06
CA VAL A 93 8.68 -19.72 13.01
C VAL A 93 10.15 -19.60 12.58
N ARG A 94 11.04 -20.47 13.09
CA ARG A 94 12.45 -20.49 12.66
C ARG A 94 12.57 -20.84 11.18
N ALA A 95 11.85 -21.86 10.72
CA ALA A 95 11.86 -22.29 9.33
C ALA A 95 11.42 -21.18 8.38
N VAL A 96 10.32 -20.47 8.71
CA VAL A 96 9.84 -19.32 7.92
C VAL A 96 10.85 -18.18 7.95
N ARG A 97 11.39 -17.84 9.12
CA ARG A 97 12.39 -16.78 9.26
C ARG A 97 13.60 -17.04 8.36
N GLU A 98 14.15 -18.25 8.37
CA GLU A 98 15.28 -18.62 7.51
C GLU A 98 14.91 -18.63 6.03
N ALA A 99 13.72 -19.10 5.66
CA ALA A 99 13.26 -19.09 4.27
C ALA A 99 13.12 -17.65 3.74
N VAL A 100 12.53 -16.75 4.53
CA VAL A 100 12.40 -15.32 4.18
C VAL A 100 13.77 -14.67 4.04
N LEU A 101 14.68 -14.92 4.99
CA LEU A 101 16.03 -14.36 4.93
C LEU A 101 16.82 -14.89 3.73
N THR A 102 16.71 -16.18 3.43
CA THR A 102 17.34 -16.82 2.26
C THR A 102 16.82 -16.26 0.94
N ALA A 103 15.55 -15.85 0.90
CA ALA A 103 14.94 -15.16 -0.25
C ALA A 103 15.35 -13.67 -0.36
N GLY A 104 16.27 -13.18 0.48
CA GLY A 104 16.77 -11.81 0.46
C GLY A 104 15.84 -10.78 1.14
N MET A 105 14.80 -11.24 1.84
CA MET A 105 13.86 -10.40 2.57
C MET A 105 14.26 -10.25 4.04
N VAL A 106 13.60 -9.34 4.76
CA VAL A 106 13.88 -9.02 6.17
C VAL A 106 12.78 -9.59 7.07
N PRO A 107 12.99 -10.74 7.73
CA PRO A 107 12.01 -11.30 8.67
C PRO A 107 12.11 -10.61 10.04
N LEU A 108 10.98 -10.12 10.55
CA LEU A 108 10.87 -9.55 11.90
C LEU A 108 9.81 -10.32 12.70
N VAL A 109 10.22 -10.93 13.81
CA VAL A 109 9.31 -11.60 14.75
C VAL A 109 8.56 -10.55 15.55
N VAL A 110 7.23 -10.65 15.52
CA VAL A 110 6.29 -9.78 16.21
C VAL A 110 5.55 -10.61 17.27
N ALA A 111 5.62 -10.21 18.54
CA ALA A 111 5.02 -10.98 19.63
C ALA A 111 4.31 -10.09 20.67
N PRO A 112 3.57 -10.66 21.64
CA PRO A 112 2.89 -9.86 22.67
C PRO A 112 3.86 -9.06 23.56
N THR A 113 5.00 -9.65 23.93
CA THR A 113 6.03 -9.04 24.78
C THR A 113 7.38 -9.02 24.08
N GLY A 114 8.23 -8.07 24.46
CA GLY A 114 9.63 -8.06 24.01
C GLY A 114 10.45 -9.16 24.70
N GLY A 115 11.70 -9.30 24.30
CA GLY A 115 12.61 -10.34 24.80
C GLY A 115 12.74 -11.47 23.77
N ALA A 116 12.49 -12.70 24.20
CA ALA A 116 12.56 -13.86 23.32
C ALA A 116 11.39 -14.83 23.56
N LEU A 117 11.06 -15.63 22.55
CA LEU A 117 10.11 -16.73 22.63
C LEU A 117 10.85 -18.06 22.82
N GLY A 118 10.33 -18.90 23.71
CA GLY A 118 10.92 -20.17 24.08
C GLY A 118 12.06 -20.05 25.10
N ASP A 119 12.42 -21.20 25.67
CA ASP A 119 13.44 -21.33 26.71
C ASP A 119 14.70 -22.04 26.18
N GLY A 120 15.77 -22.00 26.95
CA GLY A 120 16.98 -22.79 26.68
C GLY A 120 18.04 -22.06 25.84
N ALA A 121 18.78 -22.83 25.04
CA ALA A 121 20.01 -22.35 24.39
C ALA A 121 19.78 -21.55 23.09
N ASP A 122 18.59 -21.66 22.48
CA ASP A 122 18.24 -20.97 21.23
C ASP A 122 16.84 -20.33 21.31
N PRO A 123 16.63 -19.34 22.19
CA PRO A 123 15.37 -18.62 22.26
C PRO A 123 15.25 -17.65 21.08
N LEU A 124 14.04 -17.52 20.54
CA LEU A 124 13.80 -16.70 19.36
C LEU A 124 13.61 -15.23 19.75
N ALA A 125 14.58 -14.38 19.41
CA ALA A 125 14.52 -12.96 19.72
C ALA A 125 13.32 -12.28 19.04
N VAL A 126 12.55 -11.53 19.83
CA VAL A 126 11.42 -10.71 19.39
C VAL A 126 11.91 -9.34 18.97
N GLN A 127 11.66 -8.93 17.72
CA GLN A 127 12.09 -7.61 17.20
C GLN A 127 11.01 -6.54 17.32
N ARG A 128 9.73 -6.93 17.41
CA ARG A 128 8.59 -6.02 17.55
C ARG A 128 7.57 -6.58 18.53
N THR A 129 6.88 -5.69 19.22
CA THR A 129 5.70 -6.03 20.00
C THR A 129 4.44 -5.52 19.30
N TYR A 130 3.28 -6.09 19.61
CA TYR A 130 2.00 -5.57 19.08
C TYR A 130 1.77 -4.08 19.41
N ALA A 131 2.31 -3.63 20.55
CA ALA A 131 2.21 -2.24 20.95
C ALA A 131 3.04 -1.30 20.06
N ASN A 132 4.24 -1.73 19.64
CA ASN A 132 5.20 -0.87 18.95
C ASN A 132 5.30 -1.08 17.43
N ALA A 133 4.60 -2.06 16.87
CA ALA A 133 4.52 -2.29 15.43
C ALA A 133 3.13 -1.94 14.86
N ARG A 134 3.09 -1.47 13.62
CA ARG A 134 1.88 -1.31 12.81
C ARG A 134 2.06 -2.01 11.47
N SER A 135 0.95 -2.49 10.89
CA SER A 135 0.99 -3.25 9.63
C SER A 135 1.62 -2.48 8.46
N VAL A 136 1.53 -1.15 8.48
CA VAL A 136 2.12 -0.26 7.46
C VAL A 136 3.65 -0.29 7.41
N GLU A 137 4.31 -0.88 8.41
CA GLU A 137 5.77 -1.07 8.44
C GLU A 137 6.23 -2.31 7.65
N PHE A 138 5.31 -3.17 7.23
CA PHE A 138 5.60 -4.47 6.63
C PHE A 138 5.03 -4.57 5.22
N ASP A 139 5.72 -5.32 4.36
CA ASP A 139 5.24 -5.69 3.02
C ASP A 139 4.26 -6.87 3.07
N ALA A 140 4.41 -7.75 4.07
CA ALA A 140 3.46 -8.83 4.36
C ALA A 140 3.51 -9.24 5.83
N LEU A 141 2.43 -9.88 6.28
CA LEU A 141 2.36 -10.52 7.59
C LEU A 141 2.11 -12.02 7.43
N LEU A 142 2.85 -12.82 8.19
CA LEU A 142 2.60 -14.24 8.38
C LEU A 142 2.23 -14.46 9.85
N VAL A 143 1.14 -15.17 10.11
CA VAL A 143 0.73 -15.55 11.47
C VAL A 143 1.12 -17.00 11.69
N ALA A 144 2.09 -17.23 12.57
CA ALA A 144 2.52 -18.54 12.98
C ALA A 144 1.79 -18.91 14.28
N GLY A 145 1.08 -20.04 14.23
CA GLY A 145 0.28 -20.59 15.33
C GLY A 145 1.10 -21.43 16.28
#